data_AF-A0A7G4RK75-F1
#
_entry.id   AF-A0A7G4RK75-F1
#
_cell.length_a   1.000
_cell.length_b   1.000
_cell.length_c   1.000
_cell.angle_alpha   90.00
_cell.angle_beta   90.00
_cell.angle_gamma   90.00
#
_symmetry.space_group_name_H-M   'P 1'
#
loop_
_entity.id
_entity.type
_entity.pdbx_description
1 polymer ?
#
loop_
_entity_poly.entity_id
_entity_poly.type
_entity_poly.pdbx_seq_one_letter_code
_entity_poly.pdbx_strand_id
1 'polypeptide(L)'
;MFTLISRHAGKLIGTSGAGTLYLAYDTYKYKQLQEKMTELQMSSPEDQTIIDADQKNWLLLGRQSPGYVRDTDKTPKQHLHHKINSSTLWFKTLGTQLDNEKHFDLFVGSDFVVEMFAKKGKTPKVRVQPEKMLSDDLDTIKDDDLFEVGFARKQGFADITQKSPFFHSSIALRKISKDDVANSEFVVVRGSEIKEVINRTNKAICDEQSCNLFSSNCYSASTYASAELIKVIDERVIKAEDKKEDLKAISDVLSRRALDNFARGVSNNSVVSEQLITQIPKVLQKYGLVNTEQPKTPDGPPL
;
A
#
# COMPACT_ATOMS: atom_id res chain seq x y z
N MET A 1 26.91 -15.06 -68.92
CA MET A 1 27.81 -14.62 -67.82
C MET A 1 26.99 -13.73 -66.90
N PHE A 2 26.27 -14.29 -65.93
CA PHE A 2 26.71 -14.53 -64.54
C PHE A 2 26.97 -13.26 -63.72
N THR A 3 25.96 -12.92 -62.89
CA THR A 3 26.00 -12.51 -61.46
C THR A 3 27.08 -11.56 -60.96
N LEU A 4 26.64 -10.48 -60.28
CA LEU A 4 26.88 -10.26 -58.84
C LEU A 4 26.11 -9.00 -58.36
N ILE A 5 24.89 -9.19 -57.84
CA ILE A 5 24.26 -8.27 -56.88
C ILE A 5 24.28 -9.01 -55.55
N SER A 6 25.35 -8.82 -54.79
CA SER A 6 25.45 -9.31 -53.41
C SER A 6 24.97 -8.22 -52.45
N ARG A 7 23.78 -8.48 -51.88
CA ARG A 7 23.43 -8.29 -50.47
C ARG A 7 24.23 -7.25 -49.69
N HIS A 8 23.58 -6.16 -49.31
CA HIS A 8 23.68 -5.55 -47.97
C HIS A 8 22.32 -4.96 -47.56
N ALA A 9 21.32 -5.83 -47.47
CA ALA A 9 20.20 -5.58 -46.56
C ALA A 9 20.66 -6.03 -45.17
N GLY A 10 21.38 -5.14 -44.48
CA GLY A 10 21.67 -5.28 -43.07
C GLY A 10 20.35 -5.32 -42.32
N LYS A 11 19.92 -6.52 -41.95
CA LYS A 11 18.85 -6.75 -40.99
C LYS A 11 19.23 -6.06 -39.68
N LEU A 12 18.67 -4.87 -39.42
CA LEU A 12 18.47 -4.35 -38.08
C LEU A 12 17.41 -5.23 -37.39
N ILE A 13 17.78 -6.46 -37.05
CA ILE A 13 17.07 -7.27 -36.05
C ILE A 13 17.93 -7.17 -34.80
N GLY A 14 17.76 -6.09 -34.07
CA GLY A 14 18.56 -5.81 -32.89
C GLY A 14 17.73 -5.05 -31.86
N THR A 15 17.48 -5.69 -30.73
CA THR A 15 17.09 -5.09 -29.43
C THR A 15 15.65 -4.58 -29.22
N SER A 16 14.82 -4.44 -30.25
CA SER A 16 13.44 -3.92 -30.09
C SER A 16 12.40 -4.90 -29.49
N GLY A 17 12.75 -6.16 -29.26
CA GLY A 17 11.80 -7.21 -28.86
C GLY A 17 11.49 -7.25 -27.36
N ALA A 18 12.50 -7.51 -26.52
CA ALA A 18 12.28 -7.78 -25.10
C ALA A 18 11.77 -6.56 -24.31
N GLY A 19 12.27 -5.36 -24.60
CA GLY A 19 11.81 -4.13 -23.94
C GLY A 19 10.36 -3.78 -24.30
N THR A 20 9.97 -3.96 -25.56
CA THR A 20 8.59 -3.72 -26.01
C THR A 20 7.63 -4.74 -25.40
N LEU A 21 8.01 -6.02 -25.35
CA LEU A 21 7.23 -7.07 -24.71
C LEU A 21 7.06 -6.82 -23.20
N TYR A 22 8.14 -6.41 -22.53
CA TYR A 22 8.10 -6.05 -21.11
C TYR A 22 7.12 -4.88 -20.85
N LEU A 23 7.20 -3.80 -21.64
CA LEU A 23 6.29 -2.66 -21.52
C LEU A 23 4.83 -3.03 -21.83
N ALA A 24 4.62 -3.87 -22.85
CA ALA A 24 3.27 -4.37 -23.19
C ALA A 24 2.69 -5.20 -22.03
N TYR A 25 3.51 -6.03 -21.39
CA TYR A 25 3.10 -6.84 -20.25
C TYR A 25 2.80 -6.00 -18.99
N ASP A 26 3.62 -5.00 -18.68
CA ASP A 26 3.36 -4.06 -17.59
C ASP A 26 2.07 -3.24 -17.85
N THR A 27 1.84 -2.83 -19.10
CA THR A 27 0.60 -2.15 -19.51
C THR A 27 -0.61 -3.06 -19.36
N TYR A 28 -0.50 -4.34 -19.73
CA TYR A 28 -1.55 -5.34 -19.55
C TYR A 28 -1.90 -5.51 -18.07
N LYS A 29 -0.89 -5.70 -17.21
CA LYS A 29 -1.08 -5.81 -15.75
C LYS A 29 -1.72 -4.57 -15.16
N TYR A 30 -1.29 -3.39 -15.58
CA TYR A 30 -1.89 -2.13 -15.15
C TYR A 30 -3.37 -2.07 -15.52
N LYS A 31 -3.74 -2.40 -16.77
CA LYS A 31 -5.13 -2.40 -17.22
C LYS A 31 -6.00 -3.39 -16.44
N GLN A 32 -5.51 -4.62 -16.24
CA GLN A 32 -6.24 -5.62 -15.46
C GLN A 32 -6.50 -5.14 -14.03
N LEU A 33 -5.50 -4.56 -13.38
CA LEU A 33 -5.68 -3.97 -12.06
C LEU A 33 -6.66 -2.79 -12.10
N GLN A 34 -6.53 -1.89 -13.07
CA GLN A 34 -7.40 -0.73 -13.22
C GLN A 34 -8.86 -1.12 -13.38
N GLU A 35 -9.16 -2.08 -14.25
CA GLU A 35 -10.51 -2.62 -14.44
C GLU A 35 -11.07 -3.16 -13.12
N LYS A 36 -10.30 -4.01 -12.42
CA LYS A 36 -10.73 -4.59 -11.16
C LYS A 36 -10.91 -3.57 -10.04
N MET A 37 -10.00 -2.60 -9.92
CA MET A 37 -10.15 -1.56 -8.91
C MET A 37 -11.35 -0.64 -9.23
N THR A 38 -11.62 -0.37 -10.49
CA THR A 38 -12.81 0.40 -10.90
C THR A 38 -14.10 -0.33 -10.54
N GLU A 39 -14.15 -1.67 -10.68
CA GLU A 39 -15.29 -2.49 -10.23
C GLU A 39 -15.51 -2.41 -8.71
N LEU A 40 -14.43 -2.27 -7.92
CA LEU A 40 -14.50 -2.16 -6.46
C LEU A 40 -14.78 -0.73 -5.97
N GLN A 41 -14.66 0.26 -6.84
CA GLN A 41 -14.84 1.65 -6.46
C GLN A 41 -16.34 1.94 -6.30
N MET A 42 -16.74 2.26 -5.07
CA MET A 42 -18.16 2.46 -4.73
C MET A 42 -18.53 3.92 -4.60
N SER A 43 -17.55 4.81 -4.45
CA SER A 43 -17.75 6.26 -4.42
C SER A 43 -16.79 7.00 -5.36
N SER A 44 -17.29 8.11 -5.91
CA SER A 44 -16.47 9.00 -6.73
C SER A 44 -15.44 9.73 -5.86
N PRO A 45 -14.21 9.96 -6.36
CA PRO A 45 -13.26 10.81 -5.67
C PRO A 45 -13.74 12.25 -5.80
N GLU A 46 -14.36 12.77 -4.74
CA GLU A 46 -14.75 14.17 -4.66
C GLU A 46 -13.68 14.97 -3.91
N ASP A 47 -13.61 16.28 -4.18
CA ASP A 47 -12.72 17.20 -3.47
C ASP A 47 -13.09 17.22 -1.98
N GLN A 48 -12.34 16.46 -1.20
CA GLN A 48 -12.44 16.44 0.25
C GLN A 48 -11.58 17.56 0.82
N THR A 49 -12.16 18.30 1.77
CA THR A 49 -11.41 19.27 2.55
C THR A 49 -10.27 18.57 3.30
N ILE A 50 -9.11 19.22 3.37
CA ILE A 50 -7.99 18.77 4.18
C ILE A 50 -8.02 19.58 5.47
N ILE A 51 -8.06 18.89 6.61
CA ILE A 51 -7.94 19.47 7.95
C ILE A 51 -6.62 19.03 8.57
N ASP A 52 -6.05 19.84 9.45
CA ASP A 52 -4.84 19.46 10.17
C ASP A 52 -5.19 18.59 11.39
N ALA A 53 -4.32 17.65 11.73
CA ALA A 53 -4.45 16.84 12.94
C ALA A 53 -4.36 17.74 14.18
N ASP A 54 -5.38 17.67 15.03
CA ASP A 54 -5.49 18.47 16.24
C ASP A 54 -4.67 17.88 17.39
N GLN A 55 -4.64 16.55 17.49
CA GLN A 55 -4.03 15.82 18.61
C GLN A 55 -2.78 15.02 18.21
N LYS A 56 -1.92 14.78 19.20
CA LYS A 56 -0.76 13.89 19.06
C LYS A 56 -1.19 12.45 19.35
N ASN A 57 -1.84 11.81 18.39
CA ASN A 57 -2.38 10.45 18.53
C ASN A 57 -2.24 9.62 17.24
N TRP A 58 -1.38 10.02 16.30
CA TRP A 58 -1.23 9.35 15.01
C TRP A 58 0.00 8.44 14.97
N LEU A 59 -0.19 7.19 14.57
CA LEU A 59 0.89 6.27 14.26
C LEU A 59 0.82 5.96 12.76
N LEU A 60 1.87 6.30 12.01
CA LEU A 60 1.95 6.03 10.58
C LEU A 60 2.99 4.97 10.32
N LEU A 61 2.59 3.89 9.64
CA LEU A 61 3.39 2.69 9.48
C LEU A 61 3.59 2.39 8.00
N GLY A 62 4.81 2.59 7.51
CA GLY A 62 5.14 2.28 6.14
C GLY A 62 6.40 1.46 6.05
N ARG A 63 6.68 0.96 4.85
CA ARG A 63 7.83 0.09 4.61
C ARG A 63 9.09 0.93 4.52
N GLN A 64 10.05 0.60 5.37
CA GLN A 64 11.29 1.33 5.51
C GLN A 64 12.48 0.49 5.11
N SER A 65 13.40 1.11 4.37
CA SER A 65 14.72 0.55 4.07
C SER A 65 15.73 1.12 5.07
N PRO A 66 16.32 0.32 5.96
CA PRO A 66 17.17 0.79 7.06
C PRO A 66 18.34 1.66 6.61
N GLY A 67 18.88 1.40 5.41
CA GLY A 67 20.05 2.10 4.89
C GLY A 67 19.75 3.45 4.22
N TYR A 68 18.48 3.82 4.02
CA TYR A 68 18.15 4.99 3.20
C TYR A 68 18.07 6.29 4.01
N VAL A 69 17.39 6.33 5.16
CA VAL A 69 17.13 7.60 5.88
C VAL A 69 16.90 7.44 7.39
N ARG A 70 17.40 6.36 8.03
CA ARG A 70 17.25 6.21 9.48
C ARG A 70 18.35 6.96 10.21
N ASP A 71 17.99 7.88 11.08
CA ASP A 71 18.92 8.45 12.05
C ASP A 71 19.11 7.44 13.19
N THR A 72 20.15 6.61 13.07
CA THR A 72 20.50 5.57 14.05
C THR A 72 20.90 6.14 15.40
N ASP A 73 21.34 7.39 15.44
CA ASP A 73 21.76 8.07 16.66
C ASP A 73 20.54 8.58 17.43
N LYS A 74 19.51 9.08 16.73
CA LYS A 74 18.26 9.53 17.34
C LYS A 74 17.31 8.39 17.72
N THR A 75 17.29 7.29 16.96
CA THR A 75 16.33 6.19 17.16
C THR A 75 16.97 4.81 16.94
N PRO A 76 17.81 4.32 17.86
CA PRO A 76 18.47 3.03 17.72
C PRO A 76 17.46 1.88 17.82
N LYS A 77 17.23 1.13 16.74
CA LYS A 77 16.42 -0.11 16.73
C LYS A 77 17.23 -1.32 16.30
N GLN A 78 18.12 -1.76 17.19
CA GLN A 78 18.96 -2.95 17.00
C GLN A 78 18.13 -4.21 16.67
N HIS A 79 16.91 -4.31 17.21
CA HIS A 79 16.00 -5.43 16.93
C HIS A 79 15.53 -5.47 15.47
N LEU A 80 15.32 -4.33 14.79
CA LEU A 80 14.98 -4.31 13.37
C LEU A 80 16.17 -4.70 12.51
N HIS A 81 17.36 -4.20 12.85
CA HIS A 81 18.60 -4.63 12.18
C HIS A 81 18.78 -6.15 12.30
N HIS A 82 18.50 -6.73 13.46
CA HIS A 82 18.49 -8.18 13.64
C HIS A 82 17.45 -8.86 12.74
N LYS A 83 16.20 -8.37 12.71
CA LYS A 83 15.13 -8.92 11.85
C LYS A 83 15.53 -8.90 10.37
N ILE A 84 16.07 -7.78 9.88
CA ILE A 84 16.58 -7.64 8.51
C ILE A 84 17.77 -8.55 8.23
N ASN A 85 18.71 -8.67 9.18
CA ASN A 85 19.84 -9.59 9.04
C ASN A 85 19.42 -11.07 9.05
N SER A 86 18.25 -11.39 9.62
CA SER A 86 17.64 -12.72 9.57
C SER A 86 16.74 -12.97 8.35
N SER A 87 16.51 -11.96 7.49
CA SER A 87 15.73 -12.13 6.26
C SER A 87 16.37 -13.17 5.31
N THR A 88 15.51 -13.86 4.56
CA THR A 88 15.85 -14.84 3.53
C THR A 88 16.38 -14.19 2.24
N LEU A 89 16.32 -12.86 2.12
CA LEU A 89 16.77 -12.13 0.95
C LEU A 89 18.27 -12.32 0.69
N TRP A 90 18.60 -12.53 -0.58
CA TRP A 90 19.98 -12.72 -1.02
C TRP A 90 20.86 -11.48 -0.75
N PHE A 91 20.28 -10.28 -0.89
CA PHE A 91 20.91 -9.03 -0.49
C PHE A 91 20.23 -8.46 0.76
N LYS A 92 20.71 -8.86 1.95
CA LYS A 92 20.17 -8.43 3.25
C LYS A 92 20.13 -6.91 3.44
N THR A 93 21.01 -6.17 2.75
CA THR A 93 21.01 -4.70 2.74
C THR A 93 19.76 -4.09 2.09
N LEU A 94 19.00 -4.87 1.31
CA LEU A 94 17.71 -4.50 0.73
C LEU A 94 16.52 -5.04 1.56
N GLY A 95 16.79 -5.70 2.68
CA GLY A 95 15.77 -6.12 3.63
C GLY A 95 15.08 -4.93 4.27
N THR A 96 13.81 -5.08 4.56
CA THR A 96 12.94 -3.99 5.02
C THR A 96 11.98 -4.46 6.09
N GLN A 97 11.32 -3.51 6.75
CA GLN A 97 10.19 -3.81 7.61
C GLN A 97 9.19 -2.66 7.57
N LEU A 98 7.93 -2.94 7.87
CA LEU A 98 7.01 -1.90 8.32
C LEU A 98 7.51 -1.33 9.65
N ASP A 99 7.69 -0.02 9.71
CA ASP A 99 8.10 0.70 10.93
C ASP A 99 7.37 2.05 11.01
N ASN A 100 7.41 2.67 12.18
CA ASN A 100 6.83 3.98 12.41
C ASN A 100 7.60 5.06 11.65
N GLU A 101 6.91 5.76 10.76
CA GLU A 101 7.42 6.86 9.93
C GLU A 101 8.01 8.00 10.77
N LYS A 102 7.62 8.15 12.05
CA LYS A 102 8.15 9.18 12.95
C LYS A 102 9.67 9.10 13.13
N HIS A 103 10.27 7.93 12.89
CA HIS A 103 11.70 7.70 13.04
C HIS A 103 12.51 7.97 11.77
N PHE A 104 11.86 8.41 10.69
CA PHE A 104 12.48 8.60 9.39
C PHE A 104 12.23 10.01 8.88
N ASP A 105 13.28 10.65 8.38
CA ASP A 105 13.18 12.00 7.80
C ASP A 105 12.92 11.92 6.29
N LEU A 106 11.86 11.20 5.91
CA LEU A 106 11.51 11.00 4.51
C LEU A 106 10.79 12.22 3.93
N PHE A 107 11.28 12.72 2.79
CA PHE A 107 10.68 13.79 1.97
C PHE A 107 10.34 15.07 2.76
N VAL A 108 11.37 15.77 3.22
CA VAL A 108 11.23 17.10 3.86
C VAL A 108 10.38 18.03 2.98
N GLY A 109 9.48 18.79 3.58
CA GLY A 109 8.61 19.73 2.86
C GLY A 109 7.27 19.15 2.38
N SER A 110 6.90 17.96 2.84
CA SER A 110 5.56 17.41 2.68
C SER A 110 5.10 16.75 3.99
N ASP A 111 3.79 16.78 4.25
CA ASP A 111 3.17 16.07 5.37
C ASP A 111 2.37 14.88 4.85
N PHE A 112 2.11 13.90 5.71
CA PHE A 112 1.18 12.85 5.38
C PHE A 112 -0.24 13.41 5.35
N VAL A 113 -0.98 13.06 4.30
CA VAL A 113 -2.42 13.27 4.19
C VAL A 113 -3.08 11.91 4.28
N VAL A 114 -3.91 11.73 5.30
CA VAL A 114 -4.62 10.51 5.61
C VAL A 114 -6.03 10.57 5.05
N GLU A 115 -6.40 9.54 4.31
CA GLU A 115 -7.78 9.23 3.95
C GLU A 115 -8.26 8.11 4.87
N MET A 116 -9.14 8.44 5.81
CA MET A 116 -9.69 7.47 6.75
C MET A 116 -10.59 6.47 6.03
N PHE A 117 -10.63 5.22 6.50
CA PHE A 117 -11.60 4.24 6.02
C PHE A 117 -12.96 4.58 6.65
N ALA A 118 -13.77 5.35 5.91
CA ALA A 118 -15.07 5.85 6.38
C ALA A 118 -16.24 5.02 5.84
N LYS A 119 -17.17 4.65 6.71
CA LYS A 119 -18.37 3.83 6.43
C LYS A 119 -19.44 4.63 5.69
N LYS A 120 -19.59 5.92 6.00
CA LYS A 120 -20.58 6.79 5.36
C LYS A 120 -20.02 8.17 5.06
N GLY A 121 -20.55 8.75 3.98
CA GLY A 121 -20.39 10.15 3.66
C GLY A 121 -18.96 10.57 3.32
N LYS A 122 -18.79 11.89 3.22
CA LYS A 122 -17.51 12.53 2.98
C LYS A 122 -16.89 12.86 4.32
N THR A 123 -15.75 12.26 4.63
CA THR A 123 -14.94 12.68 5.76
C THR A 123 -13.77 13.52 5.24
N PRO A 124 -13.37 14.57 5.96
CA PRO A 124 -12.20 15.34 5.58
C PRO A 124 -10.96 14.44 5.60
N LYS A 125 -10.00 14.74 4.73
CA LYS A 125 -8.66 14.16 4.83
C LYS A 125 -7.92 14.85 5.96
N VAL A 126 -7.07 14.10 6.66
CA VAL A 126 -6.31 14.64 7.80
C VAL A 126 -4.86 14.80 7.41
N ARG A 127 -4.34 16.03 7.43
CA ARG A 127 -2.91 16.29 7.34
C ARG A 127 -2.29 16.05 8.71
N VAL A 128 -1.36 15.10 8.77
CA VAL A 128 -0.65 14.71 9.99
C VAL A 128 0.76 15.28 9.95
N GLN A 129 1.00 16.32 10.75
CA GLN A 129 2.33 16.90 10.93
C GLN A 129 3.21 15.99 11.78
N PRO A 130 4.55 16.02 11.61
CA PRO A 130 5.47 15.19 12.38
C PRO A 130 5.28 15.28 13.91
N GLU A 131 4.96 16.45 14.46
CA GLU A 131 4.73 16.67 15.90
C GLU A 131 3.45 16.01 16.42
N LYS A 132 2.49 15.71 15.54
CA LYS A 132 1.25 15.00 15.86
C LYS A 132 1.40 13.48 15.80
N MET A 133 2.53 13.00 15.30
CA MET A 133 2.84 11.58 15.27
C MET A 133 3.36 11.08 16.62
N LEU A 134 2.84 9.94 17.04
CA LEU A 134 3.30 9.14 18.16
C LEU A 134 4.70 8.58 17.86
N SER A 135 5.49 8.40 18.92
CA SER A 135 6.83 7.81 18.85
C SER A 135 6.85 6.34 19.26
N ASP A 136 5.66 5.78 19.50
CA ASP A 136 5.44 4.39 19.87
C ASP A 136 6.01 3.45 18.79
N ASP A 137 6.59 2.35 19.27
CA ASP A 137 7.04 1.24 18.43
C ASP A 137 5.88 0.26 18.22
N LEU A 138 5.91 -0.46 17.10
CA LEU A 138 4.95 -1.52 16.82
C LEU A 138 4.82 -2.54 17.95
N ASP A 139 5.95 -2.88 18.56
CA ASP A 139 6.02 -3.85 19.66
C ASP A 139 5.43 -3.28 20.97
N THR A 140 5.20 -1.97 21.05
CA THR A 140 4.62 -1.28 22.23
C THR A 140 3.11 -1.07 22.16
N ILE A 141 2.49 -1.30 21.00
CA ILE A 141 1.03 -1.29 20.85
C ILE A 141 0.44 -2.35 21.77
N LYS A 142 -0.57 -2.01 22.57
CA LYS A 142 -1.28 -3.01 23.41
C LYS A 142 -2.37 -3.68 22.60
N ASP A 143 -2.66 -4.94 22.91
CA ASP A 143 -3.64 -5.72 22.15
C ASP A 143 -5.05 -5.14 22.23
N ASP A 144 -5.38 -4.49 23.34
CA ASP A 144 -6.67 -3.83 23.62
C ASP A 144 -6.72 -2.35 23.21
N ASP A 145 -5.60 -1.76 22.76
CA ASP A 145 -5.61 -0.40 22.20
C ASP A 145 -6.57 -0.37 20.99
N LEU A 146 -7.34 0.70 20.85
CA LEU A 146 -8.24 0.91 19.72
C LEU A 146 -7.68 1.97 18.77
N PHE A 147 -7.81 1.70 17.48
CA PHE A 147 -7.34 2.58 16.42
C PHE A 147 -8.42 2.77 15.37
N GLU A 148 -8.61 4.01 14.94
CA GLU A 148 -9.22 4.29 13.65
C GLU A 148 -8.16 4.19 12.57
N VAL A 149 -8.52 3.59 11.45
CA VAL A 149 -7.57 3.21 10.40
C VAL A 149 -7.80 4.00 9.12
N GLY A 150 -6.72 4.29 8.42
CA GLY A 150 -6.75 4.96 7.13
C GLY A 150 -5.52 4.66 6.27
N PHE A 151 -5.53 5.24 5.08
CA PHE A 151 -4.40 5.19 4.15
C PHE A 151 -3.71 6.57 4.12
N ALA A 152 -2.43 6.61 4.48
CA ALA A 152 -1.64 7.83 4.45
C ALA A 152 -0.84 7.91 3.14
N ARG A 153 -0.77 9.13 2.59
CA ARG A 153 0.13 9.46 1.48
C ARG A 153 0.88 10.75 1.75
N LYS A 154 2.15 10.78 1.39
CA LYS A 154 3.00 11.97 1.44
C LYS A 154 3.64 12.18 0.07
N GLN A 155 3.78 13.42 -0.38
CA GLN A 155 4.34 13.71 -1.69
C GLN A 155 5.83 13.35 -1.72
N GLY A 156 6.23 12.45 -2.60
CA GLY A 156 7.63 12.15 -2.86
C GLY A 156 8.27 13.26 -3.71
N PHE A 157 9.58 13.48 -3.52
CA PHE A 157 10.35 14.53 -4.21
C PHE A 157 9.82 15.96 -3.97
N ALA A 158 9.12 16.21 -2.87
CA ALA A 158 8.54 17.52 -2.55
C ALA A 158 9.59 18.63 -2.30
N ASP A 159 10.78 18.21 -1.88
CA ASP A 159 12.00 19.02 -1.75
C ASP A 159 12.50 19.55 -3.11
N ILE A 160 12.23 18.81 -4.20
CA ILE A 160 12.58 19.19 -5.57
C ILE A 160 11.40 19.87 -6.27
N THR A 161 10.20 19.31 -6.15
CA THR A 161 8.99 19.81 -6.81
C THR A 161 7.72 19.46 -6.05
N GLN A 162 6.91 20.49 -5.77
CA GLN A 162 5.58 20.34 -5.17
C GLN A 162 4.54 19.74 -6.15
N LYS A 163 4.93 19.45 -7.40
CA LYS A 163 4.08 18.85 -8.45
C LYS A 163 4.49 17.42 -8.82
N SER A 164 5.27 16.76 -7.97
CA SER A 164 5.63 15.36 -8.20
C SER A 164 4.37 14.50 -8.38
N PRO A 165 4.34 13.55 -9.33
CA PRO A 165 3.22 12.61 -9.43
C PRO A 165 3.41 11.42 -8.48
N PHE A 166 4.53 11.34 -7.76
CA PHE A 166 4.91 10.19 -6.95
C PHE A 166 4.66 10.44 -5.47
N PHE A 167 4.05 9.47 -4.82
CA PHE A 167 3.75 9.48 -3.40
C PHE A 167 4.51 8.37 -2.68
N HIS A 168 4.79 8.61 -1.41
CA HIS A 168 5.09 7.58 -0.41
C HIS A 168 3.82 7.25 0.35
N SER A 169 3.64 6.00 0.78
CA SER A 169 2.43 5.58 1.49
C SER A 169 2.70 4.77 2.74
N SER A 170 1.76 4.87 3.67
CA SER A 170 1.77 4.21 4.98
C SER A 170 0.35 3.84 5.38
N ILE A 171 0.18 2.84 6.23
CA ILE A 171 -1.06 2.65 7.00
C ILE A 171 -1.10 3.71 8.10
N ALA A 172 -2.23 4.40 8.23
CA ALA A 172 -2.46 5.38 9.27
C ALA A 172 -3.31 4.78 10.39
N LEU A 173 -2.88 4.99 11.63
CA LEU A 173 -3.60 4.58 12.84
C LEU A 173 -3.80 5.81 13.73
N ARG A 174 -5.04 6.24 13.95
CA ARG A 174 -5.37 7.23 14.97
C ARG A 174 -5.73 6.50 16.26
N LYS A 175 -4.88 6.61 17.28
CA LYS A 175 -5.10 5.99 18.58
C LYS A 175 -6.27 6.67 19.29
N ILE A 176 -7.26 5.88 19.68
CA ILE A 176 -8.41 6.35 20.48
C ILE A 176 -7.98 6.30 21.94
N SER A 177 -7.89 7.47 22.58
CA SER A 177 -7.52 7.58 24.00
C SER A 177 -8.71 7.29 24.91
N LYS A 178 -8.48 7.15 26.23
CA LYS A 178 -9.57 6.93 27.20
C LYS A 178 -10.57 8.09 27.27
N ASP A 179 -10.10 9.30 26.98
CA ASP A 179 -10.89 10.53 27.02
C ASP A 179 -11.48 10.89 25.65
N ASP A 180 -11.29 10.02 24.65
CA ASP A 180 -11.74 10.22 23.29
C ASP A 180 -12.70 9.09 22.88
N VAL A 181 -13.64 9.40 22.00
CA VAL A 181 -14.64 8.45 21.53
C VAL A 181 -14.33 8.14 20.07
N ALA A 182 -14.31 6.85 19.75
CA ALA A 182 -14.21 6.41 18.36
C ALA A 182 -15.35 7.02 17.55
N ASN A 183 -15.02 7.65 16.43
CA ASN A 183 -16.02 8.12 15.50
C ASN A 183 -16.69 6.89 14.86
N SER A 184 -18.01 6.78 15.02
CA SER A 184 -18.81 5.66 14.49
C SER A 184 -18.69 5.50 12.98
N GLU A 185 -18.30 6.56 12.28
CA GLU A 185 -18.15 6.58 10.83
C GLU A 185 -16.81 5.98 10.37
N PHE A 186 -15.85 5.73 11.24
CA PHE A 186 -14.56 5.15 10.85
C PHE A 186 -14.49 3.67 11.18
N VAL A 187 -13.72 2.93 10.38
CA VAL A 187 -13.34 1.57 10.71
C VAL A 187 -12.43 1.61 11.93
N VAL A 188 -12.78 0.84 12.95
CA VAL A 188 -12.03 0.71 14.20
C VAL A 188 -11.49 -0.71 14.31
N VAL A 189 -10.22 -0.80 14.70
CA VAL A 189 -9.53 -2.08 14.94
C VAL A 189 -8.77 -2.07 16.26
N ARG A 190 -8.51 -3.27 16.77
CA ARG A 190 -7.71 -3.49 17.98
C ARG A 190 -6.23 -3.56 17.65
N GLY A 191 -5.39 -3.27 18.63
CA GLY A 191 -3.95 -3.41 18.50
C GLY A 191 -3.51 -4.83 18.14
N SER A 192 -4.22 -5.86 18.63
CA SER A 192 -3.96 -7.25 18.23
C SER A 192 -4.16 -7.48 16.73
N GLU A 193 -5.21 -6.89 16.15
CA GLU A 193 -5.54 -6.99 14.73
C GLU A 193 -4.49 -6.27 13.87
N ILE A 194 -4.04 -5.09 14.32
CA ILE A 194 -2.97 -4.34 13.66
C ILE A 194 -1.65 -5.11 13.68
N LYS A 195 -1.25 -5.68 14.81
CA LYS A 195 -0.04 -6.51 14.91
C LYS A 195 -0.10 -7.68 13.93
N GLU A 196 -1.27 -8.31 13.82
CA GLU A 196 -1.49 -9.39 12.86
C GLU A 196 -1.35 -8.92 11.41
N VAL A 197 -2.01 -7.84 11.02
CA VAL A 197 -1.89 -7.24 9.67
C VAL A 197 -0.44 -6.92 9.33
N ILE A 198 0.28 -6.32 10.26
CA ILE A 198 1.69 -5.95 10.08
C ILE A 198 2.57 -7.19 9.95
N ASN A 199 2.35 -8.20 10.78
CA ASN A 199 3.10 -9.45 10.72
C ASN A 199 2.88 -10.18 9.38
N ARG A 200 1.62 -10.28 8.92
CA ARG A 200 1.28 -10.86 7.61
C ARG A 200 1.93 -10.06 6.48
N THR A 201 1.94 -8.73 6.57
CA THR A 201 2.56 -7.85 5.56
C THR A 201 4.08 -7.95 5.54
N ASN A 202 4.73 -7.96 6.71
CA ASN A 202 6.18 -8.13 6.80
C ASN A 202 6.60 -9.45 6.16
N LYS A 203 5.93 -10.55 6.51
CA LYS A 203 6.20 -11.87 5.96
C LYS A 203 5.99 -11.92 4.44
N ALA A 204 4.91 -11.36 3.91
CA ALA A 204 4.60 -11.48 2.48
C ALA A 204 5.41 -10.51 1.59
N ILE A 205 5.75 -9.33 2.10
CA ILE A 205 6.30 -8.22 1.30
C ILE A 205 7.71 -7.85 1.77
N CYS A 206 7.91 -7.61 3.06
CA CYS A 206 9.15 -6.99 3.54
C CYS A 206 10.31 -7.99 3.70
N ASP A 207 9.99 -9.22 4.12
CA ASP A 207 10.95 -10.28 4.40
C ASP A 207 11.32 -11.09 3.15
N GLU A 208 10.36 -11.24 2.22
CA GLU A 208 10.49 -12.11 1.03
C GLU A 208 10.85 -11.35 -0.24
N GLN A 209 10.75 -10.02 -0.26
CA GLN A 209 10.96 -9.23 -1.48
C GLN A 209 11.96 -8.09 -1.25
N SER A 210 12.94 -7.94 -2.14
CA SER A 210 13.88 -6.82 -2.09
C SER A 210 13.16 -5.50 -2.35
N CYS A 211 13.29 -4.54 -1.45
CA CYS A 211 12.69 -3.23 -1.64
C CYS A 211 13.31 -2.51 -2.84
N ASN A 212 12.47 -2.10 -3.78
CA ASN A 212 12.86 -1.31 -4.92
C ASN A 212 11.70 -0.42 -5.37
N LEU A 213 12.01 0.74 -5.93
CA LEU A 213 11.01 1.74 -6.33
C LEU A 213 9.98 1.22 -7.34
N PHE A 214 10.29 0.13 -8.06
CA PHE A 214 9.50 -0.33 -9.18
C PHE A 214 8.45 -1.38 -8.80
N SER A 215 8.82 -2.45 -8.10
CA SER A 215 8.01 -3.67 -7.94
C SER A 215 7.68 -4.01 -6.49
N SER A 216 8.47 -3.56 -5.51
CA SER A 216 8.24 -3.89 -4.11
C SER A 216 8.65 -2.70 -3.25
N ASN A 217 7.73 -1.78 -2.97
CA ASN A 217 7.99 -0.49 -2.33
C ASN A 217 7.02 -0.23 -1.15
N CYS A 218 6.97 1.00 -0.67
CA CYS A 218 6.03 1.45 0.36
C CYS A 218 4.56 1.25 -0.02
N TYR A 219 4.20 1.46 -1.29
CA TYR A 219 2.87 1.17 -1.82
C TYR A 219 2.56 -0.32 -1.79
N SER A 220 3.49 -1.18 -2.20
CA SER A 220 3.31 -2.62 -2.08
C SER A 220 2.90 -3.05 -0.68
N ALA A 221 3.59 -2.53 0.34
CA ALA A 221 3.31 -2.88 1.74
C ALA A 221 2.00 -2.26 2.25
N SER A 222 1.77 -0.96 2.04
CA SER A 222 0.58 -0.29 2.55
C SER A 222 -0.71 -0.78 1.87
N THR A 223 -0.65 -1.04 0.57
CA THR A 223 -1.76 -1.65 -0.18
C THR A 223 -2.02 -3.09 0.27
N TYR A 224 -0.97 -3.91 0.46
CA TYR A 224 -1.10 -5.27 0.97
C TYR A 224 -1.67 -5.30 2.40
N ALA A 225 -1.21 -4.39 3.27
CA ALA A 225 -1.69 -4.27 4.64
C ALA A 225 -3.18 -3.86 4.69
N SER A 226 -3.61 -2.96 3.81
CA SER A 226 -5.03 -2.57 3.70
C SER A 226 -5.90 -3.74 3.24
N ALA A 227 -5.37 -4.58 2.35
CA ALA A 227 -6.03 -5.81 1.93
C ALA A 227 -6.05 -6.89 3.04
N GLU A 228 -4.97 -7.04 3.83
CA GLU A 228 -4.98 -7.93 5.00
C GLU A 228 -5.96 -7.47 6.07
N LEU A 229 -6.17 -6.16 6.23
CA LEU A 229 -7.17 -5.62 7.13
C LEU A 229 -8.60 -6.10 6.78
N ILE A 230 -8.93 -6.17 5.49
CA ILE A 230 -10.20 -6.76 5.01
C ILE A 230 -10.34 -8.22 5.49
N LYS A 231 -9.27 -9.02 5.41
CA LYS A 231 -9.30 -10.43 5.83
C LYS A 231 -9.45 -10.56 7.34
N VAL A 232 -8.69 -9.78 8.11
CA VAL A 232 -8.78 -9.78 9.58
C VAL A 232 -10.19 -9.38 10.05
N ILE A 233 -10.83 -8.43 9.37
CA ILE A 233 -12.23 -8.04 9.66
C ILE A 233 -13.23 -9.13 9.27
N ASP A 234 -13.03 -9.82 8.14
CA ASP A 234 -13.82 -11.01 7.73
C ASP A 234 -13.76 -12.11 8.82
N GLU A 235 -12.63 -12.26 9.49
CA GLU A 235 -12.39 -13.26 10.54
C GLU A 235 -13.08 -12.92 11.89
N ARG A 236 -13.58 -11.68 12.11
CA ARG A 236 -14.22 -11.26 13.38
C ARG A 236 -15.48 -12.06 13.72
N VAL A 237 -15.78 -12.24 15.01
CA VAL A 237 -17.05 -12.84 15.46
C VAL A 237 -18.08 -11.73 15.78
N ILE A 238 -18.52 -11.01 14.75
CA ILE A 238 -19.53 -9.94 14.84
C ILE A 238 -20.59 -10.07 13.73
N LYS A 239 -21.62 -9.22 13.74
CA LYS A 239 -22.70 -9.24 12.74
C LYS A 239 -22.14 -9.01 11.34
N ALA A 240 -22.70 -9.71 10.35
CA ALA A 240 -22.27 -9.61 8.97
C ALA A 240 -22.45 -8.19 8.38
N GLU A 241 -23.47 -7.45 8.82
CA GLU A 241 -23.71 -6.08 8.36
C GLU A 241 -22.60 -5.12 8.84
N ASP A 242 -22.19 -5.24 10.11
CA ASP A 242 -21.10 -4.41 10.67
C ASP A 242 -19.78 -4.67 9.91
N LYS A 243 -19.50 -5.93 9.56
CA LYS A 243 -18.35 -6.27 8.70
C LYS A 243 -18.50 -5.66 7.32
N LYS A 244 -19.67 -5.80 6.69
CA LYS A 244 -19.91 -5.32 5.33
C LYS A 244 -19.62 -3.82 5.19
N GLU A 245 -20.05 -3.01 6.16
CA GLU A 245 -19.73 -1.57 6.17
C GLU A 245 -18.23 -1.31 6.27
N ASP A 246 -17.52 -2.01 7.17
CA ASP A 246 -16.07 -1.87 7.33
C ASP A 246 -15.31 -2.29 6.06
N LEU A 247 -15.67 -3.44 5.49
CA LEU A 247 -15.05 -3.98 4.28
C LEU A 247 -15.23 -3.04 3.09
N LYS A 248 -16.43 -2.48 2.94
CA LYS A 248 -16.75 -1.48 1.92
C LYS A 248 -15.89 -0.22 2.07
N ALA A 249 -15.77 0.29 3.30
CA ALA A 249 -14.99 1.49 3.60
C ALA A 249 -13.51 1.32 3.21
N ILE A 250 -12.92 0.17 3.53
CA ILE A 250 -11.53 -0.13 3.18
C ILE A 250 -11.39 -0.33 1.68
N SER A 251 -12.27 -1.11 1.04
CA SER A 251 -12.18 -1.42 -0.39
C SER A 251 -12.30 -0.18 -1.27
N ASP A 252 -13.12 0.79 -0.86
CA ASP A 252 -13.31 2.04 -1.61
C ASP A 252 -12.05 2.91 -1.63
N VAL A 253 -11.37 3.07 -0.49
CA VAL A 253 -10.09 3.79 -0.45
C VAL A 253 -8.99 2.99 -1.15
N LEU A 254 -8.92 1.69 -0.88
CA LEU A 254 -7.92 0.79 -1.45
C LEU A 254 -7.96 0.77 -2.98
N SER A 255 -9.15 0.73 -3.58
CA SER A 255 -9.30 0.70 -5.04
C SER A 255 -8.71 1.93 -5.72
N ARG A 256 -8.91 3.11 -5.13
CA ARG A 256 -8.31 4.36 -5.61
C ARG A 256 -6.80 4.39 -5.39
N ARG A 257 -6.35 4.06 -4.17
CA ARG A 257 -4.94 4.19 -3.77
C ARG A 257 -4.03 3.15 -4.42
N ALA A 258 -4.57 2.00 -4.82
CA ALA A 258 -3.84 0.99 -5.59
C ALA A 258 -3.36 1.49 -6.97
N LEU A 259 -3.97 2.56 -7.50
CA LEU A 259 -3.63 3.15 -8.80
C LEU A 259 -2.71 4.37 -8.71
N ASP A 260 -2.41 4.86 -7.50
CA ASP A 260 -1.38 5.89 -7.30
C ASP A 260 -0.03 5.41 -7.88
N ASN A 261 0.86 6.36 -8.19
CA ASN A 261 2.17 6.06 -8.79
C ASN A 261 2.10 5.21 -10.07
N PHE A 262 1.01 5.31 -10.83
CA PHE A 262 0.73 4.46 -11.99
C PHE A 262 0.69 2.96 -11.63
N ALA A 263 0.21 2.65 -10.43
CA ALA A 263 0.16 1.32 -9.82
C ALA A 263 1.53 0.61 -9.67
N ARG A 264 2.65 1.35 -9.72
CA ARG A 264 3.98 0.76 -9.52
C ARG A 264 4.15 0.27 -8.08
N GLY A 265 4.58 -0.98 -7.93
CA GLY A 265 4.61 -1.70 -6.66
C GLY A 265 3.30 -2.44 -6.37
N VAL A 266 2.26 -2.26 -7.18
CA VAL A 266 0.98 -2.94 -7.04
C VAL A 266 0.74 -3.86 -8.24
N SER A 267 0.57 -3.31 -9.44
CA SER A 267 0.24 -4.10 -10.64
C SER A 267 1.38 -5.03 -11.07
N ASN A 268 2.63 -4.59 -10.90
CA ASN A 268 3.82 -5.35 -11.23
C ASN A 268 4.37 -6.18 -10.05
N ASN A 269 3.71 -6.15 -8.89
CA ASN A 269 3.98 -7.05 -7.78
C ASN A 269 2.98 -8.21 -7.81
N SER A 270 3.41 -9.43 -8.11
CA SER A 270 2.48 -10.56 -8.25
C SER A 270 1.73 -10.87 -6.94
N VAL A 271 2.39 -10.75 -5.79
CA VAL A 271 1.79 -11.05 -4.48
C VAL A 271 0.70 -10.04 -4.14
N VAL A 272 0.96 -8.73 -4.34
CA VAL A 272 -0.03 -7.68 -4.11
C VAL A 272 -1.16 -7.77 -5.14
N SER A 273 -0.82 -7.92 -6.42
CA SER A 273 -1.78 -8.03 -7.50
C SER A 273 -2.74 -9.21 -7.30
N GLU A 274 -2.23 -10.41 -7.01
CA GLU A 274 -3.06 -11.58 -6.72
C GLU A 274 -4.03 -11.34 -5.56
N GLN A 275 -3.55 -10.72 -4.49
CA GLN A 275 -4.38 -10.38 -3.34
C GLN A 275 -5.54 -9.46 -3.76
N LEU A 276 -5.27 -8.39 -4.53
CA LEU A 276 -6.27 -7.41 -4.94
C LEU A 276 -7.23 -7.90 -6.03
N ILE A 277 -6.77 -8.68 -7.00
CA ILE A 277 -7.60 -9.10 -8.15
C ILE A 277 -8.32 -10.43 -7.90
N THR A 278 -7.86 -11.23 -6.94
CA THR A 278 -8.42 -12.57 -6.68
C THR A 278 -8.89 -12.73 -5.24
N GLN A 279 -8.05 -12.49 -4.25
CA GLN A 279 -8.36 -12.87 -2.87
C GLN A 279 -9.38 -11.91 -2.23
N ILE A 280 -9.18 -10.61 -2.36
CA ILE A 280 -10.08 -9.59 -1.83
C ILE A 280 -11.46 -9.64 -2.49
N PRO A 281 -11.58 -9.74 -3.84
CA PRO A 281 -12.88 -9.92 -4.47
C PRO A 281 -13.66 -11.13 -3.95
N LYS A 282 -12.99 -12.26 -3.67
CA LYS A 282 -13.64 -13.43 -3.05
C LYS A 282 -14.20 -13.13 -1.66
N VAL A 283 -13.49 -12.35 -0.84
CA VAL A 283 -14.00 -11.94 0.48
C VAL A 283 -15.19 -11.00 0.31
N LEU A 284 -15.05 -9.95 -0.51
CA LEU A 284 -16.10 -8.96 -0.74
C LEU A 284 -17.37 -9.57 -1.35
N GLN A 285 -17.23 -10.59 -2.20
CA GLN A 285 -18.34 -11.35 -2.76
C GLN A 285 -19.21 -12.01 -1.68
N LYS A 286 -18.63 -12.52 -0.58
CA LYS A 286 -19.40 -13.11 0.54
C LYS A 286 -20.42 -12.13 1.14
N TYR A 287 -20.17 -10.83 0.98
CA TYR A 287 -20.99 -9.75 1.52
C TYR A 287 -21.82 -9.02 0.45
N GLY A 288 -21.83 -9.54 -0.79
CA GLY A 288 -22.55 -8.92 -1.90
C GLY A 288 -21.99 -7.55 -2.31
N LEU A 289 -20.68 -7.32 -2.08
CA LEU A 289 -20.00 -6.07 -2.43
C LEU A 289 -19.40 -6.10 -3.85
N VAL A 290 -19.36 -7.26 -4.50
CA VAL A 290 -18.86 -7.41 -5.88
C VAL A 290 -19.75 -8.40 -6.62
N ASN A 291 -20.10 -8.09 -7.87
CA ASN A 291 -20.90 -8.97 -8.73
C ASN A 291 -20.03 -10.03 -9.39
N THR A 292 -20.55 -11.26 -9.45
CA THR A 292 -19.90 -12.40 -10.11
C THR A 292 -20.08 -12.35 -11.62
N GLU A 293 -19.20 -11.63 -12.29
CA GLU A 293 -18.70 -12.15 -13.56
C GLU A 293 -17.27 -12.58 -13.30
N GLN A 294 -17.05 -13.89 -13.22
CA GLN A 294 -15.68 -14.42 -13.19
C GLN A 294 -14.96 -13.83 -14.39
N PRO A 295 -13.81 -13.15 -14.20
CA PRO A 295 -13.05 -12.68 -15.33
C PRO A 295 -12.68 -13.92 -16.14
N LYS A 296 -13.09 -13.97 -17.42
CA LYS A 296 -12.37 -14.77 -18.40
C LYS A 296 -10.94 -14.26 -18.31
N THR A 297 -10.02 -15.08 -17.83
CA THR A 297 -8.59 -14.77 -17.88
C THR A 297 -8.31 -14.39 -19.32
N PRO A 298 -8.01 -13.12 -19.64
CA PRO A 298 -7.67 -12.77 -21.00
C PRO A 298 -6.35 -13.47 -21.27
N ASP A 299 -6.28 -14.28 -22.32
CA ASP A 299 -5.00 -14.83 -22.78
C ASP A 299 -4.02 -13.66 -22.89
N GLY A 300 -2.97 -13.71 -22.06
CA GLY A 300 -1.92 -12.70 -22.11
C GLY A 300 -1.34 -12.65 -23.51
N PRO A 301 -0.66 -11.56 -23.90
CA PRO A 301 0.04 -11.52 -25.17
C PRO A 301 0.94 -12.78 -25.29
N PRO A 302 0.86 -13.54 -26.39
CA PRO A 302 1.67 -14.74 -26.56
C PRO A 302 3.15 -14.37 -26.43
N LEU A 303 3.87 -15.13 -25.60
CA LEU A 303 5.32 -15.03 -25.43
C LEU A 303 6.05 -15.64 -26.63
#